data_AF-A0A0N4XLC4-F1
#
_entry.id   AF-A0A0N4XLC4-F1
#
_cell.length_a   1.000
_cell.length_b   1.000
_cell.length_c   1.000
_cell.angle_alpha   90.00
_cell.angle_beta   90.00
_cell.angle_gamma   90.00
#
_symmetry.space_group_name_H-M   'P 1'
#
loop_
_entity.id
_entity.type
_entity.pdbx_description
1 polymer ?
#
loop_
_entity_poly.entity_id
_entity_poly.type
_entity_poly.pdbx_seq_one_letter_code
_entity_poly.pdbx_strand_id
1 'polypeptide(L)'
;MCYIETSNLDGETNLKIKQALPATSELTTIDKLNAFEAQIECELPTRHVNEFSGNIVVKETYPFGIDQLLLRGARLKHTAWVYGAVIYTGHDAKLLMNTKRAPLKSCTVDMMTNTRIILLFFVLVLVACLSAAGTEVWTINHIPGDWYLAFLDKDARTSFLWHFLTFFILYNNLIPISLQVTLEVVRFLQVCALLL
;
A
#
# COMPACT_ATOMS: atom_id res chain seq x y z
N MET A 1 0.87 31.02 -27.02
CA MET A 1 1.55 31.05 -25.70
C MET A 1 0.52 30.70 -24.65
N CYS A 2 0.88 29.92 -23.64
CA CYS A 2 0.02 29.63 -22.51
C CYS A 2 0.79 29.63 -21.19
N TYR A 3 0.05 29.70 -20.09
CA TYR A 3 0.60 29.67 -18.74
C TYR A 3 0.12 28.41 -18.04
N ILE A 4 1.06 27.73 -17.39
CA ILE A 4 0.74 26.58 -16.55
C ILE A 4 1.20 26.81 -15.13
N GLU A 5 0.41 26.30 -14.20
CA GLU A 5 0.75 26.18 -12.80
C GLU A 5 1.20 24.74 -12.53
N THR A 6 2.39 24.56 -11.96
CA THR A 6 2.98 23.24 -11.64
C THR A 6 3.00 22.94 -10.14
N SER A 7 2.21 23.67 -9.34
CA SER A 7 2.13 23.50 -7.88
C SER A 7 1.88 22.05 -7.43
N ASN A 8 1.20 21.23 -8.24
CA ASN A 8 0.97 19.81 -7.96
C ASN A 8 2.17 18.88 -8.27
N LEU A 9 3.15 19.34 -9.05
CA LEU A 9 4.32 18.56 -9.47
C LEU A 9 5.57 18.92 -8.66
N ASP A 10 5.89 20.21 -8.60
CA ASP A 10 7.13 20.72 -7.98
C ASP A 10 6.88 21.63 -6.78
N GLY A 11 5.63 21.95 -6.46
CA GLY A 11 5.27 22.86 -5.37
C GLY A 11 5.53 24.34 -5.68
N GLU A 12 5.93 24.68 -6.91
CA GLU A 12 6.12 26.06 -7.31
C GLU A 12 4.78 26.72 -7.64
N THR A 13 4.53 27.90 -7.08
CA THR A 13 3.32 28.70 -7.34
C THR A 13 3.47 29.64 -8.53
N ASN A 14 4.68 29.76 -9.06
CA ASN A 14 4.97 30.60 -10.22
C ASN A 14 4.35 30.00 -11.48
N LEU A 15 3.78 30.88 -12.30
CA LEU A 15 3.26 30.49 -13.61
C LEU A 15 4.43 30.27 -14.57
N LYS A 16 4.52 29.06 -15.12
CA LYS A 16 5.49 28.72 -16.16
C LYS A 16 4.89 29.01 -17.52
N ILE A 17 5.66 29.69 -18.35
CA ILE A 17 5.29 30.00 -19.73
C ILE A 17 5.55 28.76 -20.59
N LYS A 18 4.57 28.42 -21.44
CA LYS A 18 4.69 27.40 -22.47
C LYS A 18 4.37 28.00 -23.83
N GLN A 19 5.18 27.70 -24.82
CA GLN A 19 5.07 28.29 -26.15
C GLN A 19 4.83 27.19 -27.18
N ALA A 20 3.88 27.40 -28.08
CA ALA A 20 3.66 26.49 -29.21
C ALA A 20 4.77 26.63 -30.25
N LEU A 21 5.04 25.59 -31.02
CA LEU A 21 5.97 25.66 -32.16
C LEU A 21 5.46 26.69 -33.18
N PRO A 22 6.35 27.52 -33.76
CA PRO A 22 5.96 28.50 -34.79
C PRO A 22 5.16 27.85 -35.93
N ALA A 23 5.61 26.69 -36.40
CA ALA A 23 4.98 25.91 -37.47
C ALA A 23 3.53 25.48 -37.17
N THR A 24 3.15 25.34 -35.90
CA THR A 24 1.81 24.92 -35.47
C THR A 24 0.98 26.07 -34.88
N SER A 25 1.58 27.24 -34.69
CA SER A 25 0.96 28.36 -33.97
C SER A 25 -0.26 28.95 -34.67
N GLU A 26 -0.36 28.80 -35.99
CA GLU A 26 -1.46 29.33 -36.81
C GLU A 26 -2.68 28.38 -36.91
N LEU A 27 -2.58 27.18 -36.33
CA LEU A 27 -3.63 26.16 -36.29
C LEU A 27 -4.63 26.46 -35.17
N THR A 28 -5.37 27.56 -35.30
CA THR A 28 -6.31 28.03 -34.28
C THR A 28 -7.76 27.60 -34.53
N THR A 29 -8.09 27.15 -35.74
CA THR A 29 -9.41 26.68 -36.12
C THR A 29 -9.45 25.16 -36.29
N ILE A 30 -10.60 24.56 -35.97
CA ILE A 30 -10.82 23.11 -36.03
C ILE A 30 -10.61 22.60 -37.46
N ASP A 31 -11.05 23.35 -38.48
CA ASP A 31 -10.89 22.95 -39.89
C ASP A 31 -9.41 22.84 -40.30
N LYS A 32 -8.57 23.77 -39.83
CA LYS A 32 -7.12 23.73 -40.07
C LYS A 32 -6.47 22.57 -39.33
N LEU A 33 -6.95 22.25 -38.13
CA LEU A 33 -6.44 21.13 -37.33
C LEU A 33 -6.78 19.78 -37.97
N ASN A 34 -7.98 19.64 -38.53
CA ASN A 34 -8.40 18.42 -39.23
C ASN A 34 -7.61 18.17 -40.52
N ALA A 35 -7.16 19.23 -41.19
CA ALA A 35 -6.32 19.14 -42.38
C ALA A 35 -4.82 19.01 -42.06
N PHE A 36 -4.43 19.07 -40.78
CA PHE A 36 -3.05 19.02 -40.36
C PHE A 36 -2.61 17.60 -40.03
N GLU A 37 -1.57 17.14 -40.71
CA GLU A 37 -0.93 15.84 -40.48
C GLU A 37 0.56 16.06 -40.17
N ALA A 38 1.04 15.39 -39.14
CA ALA A 38 2.42 15.49 -38.68
C ALA A 38 2.85 14.22 -37.97
N GLN A 39 4.12 13.85 -38.10
CA GLN A 39 4.74 12.76 -37.35
C GLN A 39 5.54 13.34 -36.19
N ILE A 40 5.37 12.77 -34.99
CA ILE A 40 6.10 13.18 -33.79
C ILE A 40 7.08 12.08 -33.41
N GLU A 41 8.37 12.42 -33.39
CA GLU A 41 9.43 11.56 -32.89
C GLU A 41 9.92 12.12 -31.55
N CYS A 42 9.92 11.31 -30.49
CA CYS A 42 10.35 11.77 -29.17
C CYS A 42 11.22 10.72 -28.49
N GLU A 43 11.92 11.16 -27.44
CA GLU A 43 12.63 10.25 -26.53
C GLU A 43 11.69 9.20 -25.91
N LEU A 44 12.28 8.12 -25.37
CA LEU A 44 11.54 7.15 -24.57
C LEU A 44 11.04 7.79 -23.26
N PRO A 45 9.97 7.27 -22.65
CA PRO A 45 9.50 7.75 -21.36
C PRO A 45 10.58 7.72 -20.26
N THR A 46 10.94 8.89 -19.73
CA THR A 46 11.96 9.07 -18.69
C THR A 46 11.38 9.64 -17.40
N ARG A 47 12.05 9.38 -16.27
CA ARG A 47 11.69 9.95 -14.95
C ARG A 47 12.12 11.40 -14.77
N HIS A 48 12.99 11.92 -15.63
CA HIS A 48 13.46 13.29 -15.57
C HIS A 48 12.34 14.24 -16.01
N VAL A 49 11.70 14.90 -15.06
CA VAL A 49 10.51 15.73 -15.28
C VAL A 49 10.83 17.02 -16.06
N ASN A 50 12.05 17.54 -15.91
CA ASN A 50 12.48 18.82 -16.48
C ASN A 50 13.19 18.69 -17.84
N GLU A 51 13.50 17.47 -18.25
CA GLU A 51 14.19 17.20 -19.51
C GLU A 51 13.20 16.56 -20.46
N PHE A 52 13.15 17.05 -21.68
CA PHE A 52 12.39 16.44 -22.76
C PHE A 52 12.94 16.95 -24.10
N SER A 53 13.10 16.03 -25.05
CA SER A 53 13.50 16.35 -26.41
C SER A 53 12.67 15.52 -27.41
N GLY A 54 12.19 16.19 -28.45
CA GLY A 54 11.47 15.57 -29.55
C GLY A 54 11.54 16.42 -30.82
N ASN A 55 11.15 15.83 -31.93
CA ASN A 55 11.09 16.43 -33.24
C ASN A 55 9.69 16.21 -33.84
N ILE A 56 9.10 17.27 -34.37
CA ILE A 56 7.87 17.17 -35.17
C ILE A 56 8.24 17.30 -36.65
N VAL A 57 7.78 16.35 -37.46
CA VAL A 57 8.00 16.28 -38.90
C VAL A 57 6.68 16.61 -39.58
N VAL A 58 6.63 17.76 -40.25
CA VAL A 58 5.46 18.23 -41.02
C VAL A 58 5.84 18.33 -42.50
N LYS A 59 6.62 19.36 -42.84
CA LYS A 59 7.30 19.56 -44.14
C LYS A 59 8.81 19.61 -43.93
N GLU A 60 9.22 20.22 -42.82
CA GLU A 60 10.56 20.25 -42.28
C GLU A 60 10.51 19.71 -40.84
N THR A 61 11.67 19.34 -40.32
CA THR A 61 11.82 18.85 -38.95
C THR A 61 11.99 20.03 -38.00
N TYR A 62 11.07 20.17 -37.03
CA TYR A 62 11.17 21.19 -35.99
C TYR A 62 11.43 20.52 -34.63
N PRO A 63 12.54 20.87 -33.94
CA PRO A 63 12.79 20.37 -32.60
C PRO A 63 11.88 21.06 -31.59
N PHE A 64 11.44 20.32 -30.58
CA PHE A 64 10.69 20.82 -29.45
C PHE A 64 11.18 20.18 -28.15
N GLY A 65 11.07 20.93 -27.05
CA GLY A 65 11.58 20.56 -25.75
C GLY A 65 10.54 20.70 -24.65
N ILE A 66 11.04 20.86 -23.42
CA ILE A 66 10.19 20.98 -22.23
C ILE A 66 9.27 22.20 -22.29
N ASP A 67 9.66 23.29 -22.97
CA ASP A 67 8.88 24.53 -23.08
C ASP A 67 7.61 24.40 -23.94
N GLN A 68 7.55 23.37 -24.77
CA GLN A 68 6.38 23.00 -25.57
C GLN A 68 5.56 21.88 -24.92
N LEU A 69 6.09 21.23 -23.86
CA LEU A 69 5.46 20.08 -23.21
C LEU A 69 4.56 20.53 -22.04
N LEU A 70 3.33 20.00 -22.03
CA LEU A 70 2.39 20.13 -20.92
C LEU A 70 2.38 18.83 -20.12
N LEU A 71 2.79 18.90 -18.85
CA LEU A 71 2.88 17.73 -17.99
C LEU A 71 1.52 17.37 -17.38
N ARG A 72 1.27 16.07 -17.23
CA ARG A 72 0.12 15.57 -16.45
C ARG A 72 0.21 16.10 -15.03
N GLY A 73 -0.85 16.78 -14.55
CA GLY A 73 -0.93 17.39 -13.23
C GLY A 73 -0.73 18.90 -13.22
N ALA A 74 -0.21 19.48 -14.30
CA ALA A 74 -0.13 20.93 -14.47
C ALA A 74 -1.53 21.49 -14.77
N ARG A 75 -1.82 22.69 -14.27
CA ARG A 75 -3.09 23.37 -14.50
C ARG A 75 -2.90 24.53 -15.47
N LEU A 76 -3.70 24.56 -16.53
CA LEU A 76 -3.74 25.69 -17.43
C LEU A 76 -4.32 26.92 -16.70
N LYS A 77 -3.63 28.05 -16.78
CA LYS A 77 -4.04 29.33 -16.18
C LYS A 77 -3.92 30.44 -17.21
N HIS A 78 -4.69 31.51 -17.02
CA HIS A 78 -4.64 32.72 -17.86
C HIS A 78 -4.70 32.47 -19.37
N THR A 79 -5.30 31.36 -19.79
CA THR A 79 -5.54 30.99 -21.18
C THR A 79 -6.84 30.20 -21.27
N ALA A 80 -7.67 30.51 -22.27
CA ALA A 80 -9.01 29.94 -22.38
C ALA A 80 -9.00 28.48 -22.83
N TRP A 81 -8.14 28.15 -23.80
CA TRP A 81 -8.03 26.83 -24.40
C TRP A 81 -6.64 26.63 -25.02
N VAL A 82 -6.28 25.38 -25.27
CA VAL A 82 -5.08 24.98 -26.01
C VAL A 82 -5.42 23.78 -26.89
N TYR A 83 -4.81 23.72 -28.08
CA TYR A 83 -4.73 22.48 -28.86
C TYR A 83 -3.37 21.83 -28.59
N GLY A 84 -3.36 20.50 -28.46
CA GLY A 84 -2.13 19.75 -28.23
C GLY A 84 -2.28 18.29 -28.61
N ALA A 85 -1.16 17.67 -28.99
CA ALA A 85 -1.08 16.24 -29.24
C ALA A 85 -0.63 15.51 -27.97
N VAL A 86 -1.24 14.35 -27.69
CA VAL A 86 -0.88 13.54 -26.52
C VAL A 86 0.32 12.66 -26.87
N ILE A 87 1.44 12.89 -26.18
CA ILE A 87 2.69 12.13 -26.39
C ILE A 87 2.75 10.91 -25.47
N TYR A 88 2.55 11.11 -24.16
CA TYR A 88 2.58 10.05 -23.16
C TYR A 88 1.22 9.87 -22.50
N THR A 89 0.84 8.61 -22.27
CA THR A 89 -0.44 8.26 -21.62
C THR A 89 -0.22 7.36 -20.41
N GLY A 90 -1.18 7.33 -19.49
CA GLY A 90 -1.17 6.40 -18.36
C GLY A 90 0.11 6.47 -17.53
N HIS A 91 0.76 5.31 -17.35
CA HIS A 91 1.98 5.13 -16.57
C HIS A 91 3.24 5.69 -17.24
N ASP A 92 3.20 5.99 -18.54
CA ASP A 92 4.33 6.57 -19.28
C ASP A 92 4.43 8.08 -19.07
N ALA A 93 3.38 8.72 -18.54
CA ALA A 93 3.44 10.12 -18.17
C ALA A 93 4.53 10.33 -17.10
N LYS A 94 5.43 11.30 -17.32
CA LYS A 94 6.58 11.61 -16.45
C LYS A 94 6.21 11.73 -14.96
N LEU A 95 5.03 12.31 -14.64
CA LEU A 95 4.51 12.38 -13.27
C LEU A 95 4.30 10.98 -12.65
N LEU A 96 3.63 10.07 -13.38
CA LEU A 96 3.37 8.72 -12.88
C LEU A 96 4.63 7.86 -12.83
N MET A 97 5.57 8.08 -13.73
CA MET A 97 6.88 7.42 -13.64
C MET A 97 7.65 7.78 -12.37
N ASN A 98 7.37 8.96 -11.79
CA ASN A 98 7.93 9.40 -10.51
C ASN A 98 7.06 8.99 -9.30
N THR A 99 5.86 8.43 -9.52
CA THR A 99 5.05 7.89 -8.43
C THR A 99 5.56 6.50 -8.01
N LYS A 100 5.76 6.31 -6.70
CA LYS A 100 6.03 4.99 -6.13
C LYS A 100 4.70 4.30 -5.85
N ARG A 101 4.64 2.98 -6.07
CA ARG A 101 3.51 2.17 -5.61
C ARG A 101 3.32 2.38 -4.11
N ALA A 102 2.07 2.57 -3.68
CA ALA A 102 1.76 2.76 -2.27
C ALA A 102 2.28 1.56 -1.47
N PRO A 103 3.20 1.76 -0.50
CA PRO A 103 3.67 0.66 0.33
C PRO A 103 2.55 0.21 1.27
N LEU A 104 2.55 -1.08 1.62
CA LEU A 104 1.75 -1.58 2.72
C LEU A 104 2.29 -0.96 4.02
N LYS A 105 1.47 -0.19 4.72
CA LYS A 105 1.83 0.42 6.01
C LYS A 105 1.32 -0.48 7.13
N SER A 106 2.21 -1.10 7.88
CA SER A 106 1.86 -1.79 9.13
C SER A 106 1.73 -0.76 10.25
N CYS A 107 0.65 -0.82 11.04
CA CYS A 107 0.48 0.09 12.16
C CYS A 107 1.37 -0.35 13.34
N THR A 108 1.92 0.59 14.10
CA THR A 108 2.68 0.30 15.33
C THR A 108 1.85 -0.52 16.32
N VAL A 109 0.54 -0.26 16.39
CA VAL A 109 -0.39 -1.03 17.22
C VAL A 109 -0.46 -2.50 16.79
N ASP A 110 -0.38 -2.81 15.50
CA ASP A 110 -0.37 -4.20 15.01
C ASP A 110 0.89 -4.93 15.45
N MET A 111 2.05 -4.25 15.40
CA MET A 111 3.30 -4.80 15.90
C MET A 111 3.23 -5.05 17.42
N MET A 112 2.68 -4.11 18.18
CA MET A 112 2.53 -4.27 19.64
C MET A 112 1.58 -5.41 19.99
N THR A 113 0.44 -5.54 19.31
CA THR A 113 -0.52 -6.64 19.52
C THR A 113 0.12 -7.99 19.18
N ASN A 114 0.86 -8.08 18.07
CA ASN A 114 1.56 -9.31 17.69
C ASN A 114 2.60 -9.73 18.75
N THR A 115 3.39 -8.79 19.28
CA THR A 115 4.35 -9.07 20.36
C THR A 115 3.64 -9.57 21.63
N ARG A 116 2.47 -9.00 21.96
CA ARG A 116 1.66 -9.45 23.11
C ARG A 116 1.09 -10.86 22.90
N ILE A 117 0.64 -11.19 21.70
CA ILE A 117 0.15 -12.55 21.35
C ILE A 117 1.28 -13.57 21.54
N ILE A 118 2.49 -13.26 21.06
CA ILE A 118 3.66 -14.14 21.23
C ILE A 118 4.00 -14.33 22.71
N LEU A 119 3.97 -13.26 23.51
CA LEU A 119 4.18 -13.34 24.96
C LEU A 119 3.14 -14.24 25.63
N LEU A 120 1.85 -14.05 25.33
CA LEU A 120 0.76 -14.87 25.88
C LEU A 120 0.88 -16.34 25.47
N PHE A 121 1.36 -16.63 24.26
CA PHE A 121 1.64 -18.00 23.82
C PHE A 121 2.71 -18.69 24.68
N PHE A 122 3.80 -17.98 25.02
CA PHE A 122 4.82 -18.55 25.93
C PHE A 122 4.30 -18.76 27.35
N VAL A 123 3.49 -17.81 27.87
CA VAL A 123 2.83 -17.96 29.18
C VAL A 123 1.89 -19.17 29.18
N LEU A 124 1.11 -19.34 28.12
CA LEU A 124 0.22 -20.49 27.92
C LEU A 124 1.00 -21.82 28.01
N VAL A 125 2.09 -21.95 27.26
CA VAL A 125 2.93 -23.16 27.26
C VAL A 125 3.50 -23.42 28.66
N LEU A 126 3.97 -22.37 29.35
CA LEU A 126 4.54 -22.48 30.68
C LEU A 126 3.50 -22.99 31.69
N VAL A 127 2.30 -22.40 31.73
CA VAL A 127 1.23 -22.79 32.65
C VAL A 127 0.72 -24.20 32.34
N ALA A 128 0.61 -24.58 31.06
CA ALA A 128 0.24 -25.93 30.65
C ALA A 128 1.28 -26.97 31.09
N CYS A 129 2.58 -26.68 30.93
CA CYS A 129 3.66 -27.54 31.42
C CYS A 129 3.64 -27.70 32.95
N LEU A 130 3.47 -26.59 33.69
CA LEU A 130 3.38 -26.63 35.16
C LEU A 130 2.17 -27.44 35.63
N SER A 131 1.03 -27.29 34.96
CA SER A 131 -0.20 -28.03 35.29
C SER A 131 -0.06 -29.53 34.98
N ALA A 132 0.57 -29.88 33.85
CA ALA A 132 0.88 -31.27 33.51
C ALA A 132 1.84 -31.90 34.53
N ALA A 133 2.93 -31.21 34.88
CA ALA A 133 3.88 -31.68 35.88
C ALA A 133 3.25 -31.83 37.27
N GLY A 134 2.41 -30.86 37.68
CA GLY A 134 1.65 -30.95 38.92
C GLY A 134 0.70 -32.14 38.96
N THR A 135 0.09 -32.47 37.82
CA THR A 135 -0.78 -33.64 37.68
C THR A 135 0.03 -34.94 37.83
N GLU A 136 1.19 -35.07 37.18
CA GLU A 136 2.08 -36.24 37.35
C GLU A 136 2.51 -36.43 38.82
N VAL A 137 2.93 -35.36 39.49
CA VAL A 137 3.34 -35.41 40.90
C VAL A 137 2.16 -35.78 41.80
N TRP A 138 0.96 -35.27 41.53
CA TRP A 138 -0.24 -35.60 42.31
C TRP A 138 -0.67 -37.05 42.11
N THR A 139 -0.67 -37.51 40.85
CA THR A 139 -0.93 -38.88 40.42
C THR A 139 -0.06 -39.88 41.18
N ILE A 140 1.26 -39.67 41.25
CA ILE A 140 2.17 -40.56 41.98
C ILE A 140 1.87 -40.62 43.48
N ASN A 141 1.52 -39.50 44.09
CA ASN A 141 1.37 -39.40 45.55
C ASN A 141 -0.01 -39.85 46.07
N HIS A 142 -1.09 -39.68 45.30
CA HIS A 142 -2.47 -39.87 45.78
C HIS A 142 -3.22 -41.08 45.16
N ILE A 143 -2.82 -41.55 43.98
CA ILE A 143 -3.45 -42.74 43.36
C ILE A 143 -3.39 -44.02 44.22
N PRO A 144 -2.33 -44.33 45.00
CA PRO A 144 -2.32 -45.54 45.81
C PRO A 144 -3.36 -45.53 46.97
N GLY A 145 -3.99 -44.38 47.27
CA GLY A 145 -5.01 -44.25 48.31
C GLY A 145 -6.46 -44.31 47.84
N ASP A 146 -6.74 -44.07 46.55
CA ASP A 146 -8.08 -43.84 46.03
C ASP A 146 -8.56 -44.96 45.10
N TRP A 147 -9.35 -45.90 45.64
CA TRP A 147 -9.84 -47.08 44.92
C TRP A 147 -10.66 -46.75 43.65
N TYR A 148 -11.28 -45.57 43.58
CA TYR A 148 -12.10 -45.12 42.46
C TYR A 148 -11.28 -44.53 41.30
N LEU A 149 -9.99 -44.19 41.52
CA LEU A 149 -9.07 -43.65 40.50
C LEU A 149 -8.11 -44.71 39.94
N ALA A 150 -8.12 -45.94 40.48
CA ALA A 150 -7.23 -47.03 40.09
C ALA A 150 -7.34 -47.45 38.61
N PHE A 151 -8.40 -47.06 37.88
CA PHE A 151 -8.51 -47.32 36.44
C PHE A 151 -7.58 -46.43 35.60
N LEU A 152 -7.22 -45.24 36.09
CA LEU A 152 -6.33 -44.30 35.39
C LEU A 152 -4.90 -44.82 35.30
N ASP A 153 -4.43 -45.59 36.29
CA ASP A 153 -3.08 -46.14 36.33
C ASP A 153 -2.76 -47.07 35.14
N LYS A 154 -3.79 -47.68 34.52
CA LYS A 154 -3.64 -48.63 33.40
C LYS A 154 -3.88 -48.02 32.02
N ASP A 155 -4.26 -46.75 31.94
CA ASP A 155 -4.66 -46.12 30.68
C ASP A 155 -3.46 -45.44 30.01
N ALA A 156 -3.21 -45.69 28.71
CA ALA A 156 -2.09 -45.09 27.97
C ALA A 156 -2.21 -43.56 27.80
N ARG A 157 -3.34 -42.99 28.23
CA ARG A 157 -3.67 -41.56 28.22
C ARG A 157 -3.17 -40.78 29.44
N THR A 158 -2.50 -41.44 30.39
CA THR A 158 -1.83 -40.80 31.54
C THR A 158 -0.40 -40.34 31.25
N SER A 159 0.03 -40.34 29.98
CA SER A 159 1.33 -39.76 29.65
C SER A 159 1.32 -38.25 29.86
N PHE A 160 2.44 -37.71 30.36
CA PHE A 160 2.68 -36.27 30.48
C PHE A 160 2.26 -35.46 29.24
N LEU A 161 2.48 -36.01 28.05
CA LEU A 161 2.10 -35.37 26.79
C LEU A 161 0.56 -35.20 26.63
N TRP A 162 -0.23 -36.17 27.07
CA TRP A 162 -1.69 -36.11 27.03
C TRP A 162 -2.23 -35.10 28.06
N HIS A 163 -1.64 -35.08 29.27
CA HIS A 163 -1.97 -34.06 30.26
C HIS A 163 -1.59 -32.66 29.77
N PHE A 164 -0.41 -32.48 29.19
CA PHE A 164 0.02 -31.22 28.58
C PHE A 164 -0.95 -30.76 27.48
N LEU A 165 -1.31 -31.65 26.54
CA LEU A 165 -2.22 -31.30 25.45
C LEU A 165 -3.62 -30.92 25.98
N THR A 166 -4.09 -31.64 27.01
CA THR A 166 -5.38 -31.36 27.66
C THR A 166 -5.38 -29.96 28.30
N PHE A 167 -4.35 -29.62 29.07
CA PHE A 167 -4.23 -28.29 29.67
C PHE A 167 -3.99 -27.20 28.62
N PHE A 168 -3.25 -27.49 27.55
CA PHE A 168 -3.04 -26.55 26.45
C PHE A 168 -4.36 -26.18 25.75
N ILE A 169 -5.24 -27.15 25.50
CA ILE A 169 -6.57 -26.91 24.94
C ILE A 169 -7.45 -26.16 25.94
N LEU A 170 -7.43 -26.56 27.21
CA LEU A 170 -8.22 -25.91 28.27
C LEU A 170 -7.88 -24.41 28.41
N TYR A 171 -6.60 -24.08 28.29
CA TYR A 171 -6.10 -22.71 28.39
C TYR A 171 -6.05 -21.96 27.05
N ASN A 172 -6.50 -22.54 25.93
CA ASN A 172 -6.44 -21.89 24.61
C ASN A 172 -7.19 -20.53 24.57
N ASN A 173 -8.20 -20.36 25.43
CA ASN A 173 -8.94 -19.11 25.60
C ASN A 173 -8.12 -17.96 26.20
N LEU A 174 -6.91 -18.21 26.73
CA LEU A 174 -6.00 -17.14 27.20
C LEU A 174 -5.43 -16.31 26.05
N ILE A 175 -5.41 -16.84 24.82
CA ILE A 175 -5.06 -16.07 23.63
C ILE A 175 -6.34 -15.41 23.14
N PRO A 176 -6.52 -14.08 23.32
CA PRO A 176 -7.76 -13.42 22.95
C PRO A 176 -7.77 -13.20 21.43
N ILE A 177 -8.14 -14.24 20.67
CA ILE A 177 -8.26 -14.16 19.20
C ILE A 177 -9.26 -13.06 18.81
N SER A 178 -10.31 -12.88 19.63
CA SER A 178 -11.33 -11.85 19.45
C SER A 178 -10.79 -10.42 19.60
N LEU A 179 -9.71 -10.19 20.35
CA LEU A 179 -9.15 -8.85 20.56
C LEU A 179 -8.58 -8.25 19.27
N GLN A 180 -8.01 -9.07 18.40
CA GLN A 180 -7.53 -8.60 17.10
C GLN A 180 -8.70 -8.11 16.23
N VAL A 181 -9.77 -8.90 16.16
CA VAL A 181 -10.97 -8.57 15.37
C VAL A 181 -11.68 -7.34 15.94
N THR A 182 -11.81 -7.22 17.26
CA THR A 182 -12.43 -6.04 17.87
C THR A 182 -11.63 -4.77 17.60
N LEU A 183 -10.29 -4.83 17.62
CA LEU A 183 -9.45 -3.69 17.24
C LEU A 183 -9.65 -3.27 15.78
N GLU A 184 -9.76 -4.22 14.86
CA GLU A 184 -10.05 -3.92 13.44
C GLU A 184 -11.42 -3.28 13.26
N VAL A 185 -12.45 -3.80 13.94
CA VAL A 185 -13.81 -3.22 13.92
C VAL A 185 -13.81 -1.81 14.50
N VAL A 186 -13.13 -1.57 15.63
CA VAL A 186 -13.02 -0.23 16.22
C VAL A 186 -12.32 0.74 15.27
N ARG A 187 -11.22 0.32 14.62
CA ARG A 187 -10.53 1.17 13.61
C ARG A 187 -11.43 1.49 12.42
N PHE A 188 -12.19 0.50 11.93
CA PHE A 188 -13.14 0.70 10.85
C PHE A 188 -14.20 1.74 11.22
N LEU A 189 -14.82 1.60 12.41
CA LEU A 189 -15.81 2.54 12.90
C LEU A 189 -15.24 3.95 13.13
N GLN A 190 -14.01 4.07 13.65
CA GLN A 190 -13.33 5.36 13.81
C GLN A 190 -13.13 6.06 12.46
N VAL A 191 -12.70 5.32 11.43
CA VAL A 191 -12.54 5.88 10.08
C VAL A 191 -13.89 6.29 9.49
N CYS A 192 -14.93 5.48 9.63
CA CYS A 192 -16.28 5.83 9.19
C CYS A 192 -16.81 7.08 9.88
N ALA A 193 -16.58 7.23 11.20
CA ALA A 193 -17.00 8.41 11.96
C ALA A 193 -16.22 9.68 11.60
N LEU A 194 -14.95 9.55 11.20
CA LEU A 194 -14.12 10.67 10.75
C LEU A 194 -14.46 11.15 9.34
N LEU A 195 -15.04 10.27 8.51
CA LEU A 195 -15.43 10.57 7.14
C LEU A 195 -16.83 11.19 7.00
N LEU A 196 -17.63 11.16 8.07
CA LEU A 196 -19.02 11.64 8.12
C LEU A 196 -19.09 13.01 8.79
#